data_AF-A0A2G1XKK9-F1
#
_entry.id   AF-A0A2G1XKK9-F1
#
_cell.length_a   1.000
_cell.length_b   1.000
_cell.length_c   1.000
_cell.angle_alpha   90.00
_cell.angle_beta   90.00
_cell.angle_gamma   90.00
#
_symmetry.space_group_name_H-M   'P 1'
#
loop_
_entity.id
_entity.type
_entity.pdbx_description
1 polymer ?
#
loop_
_entity_poly.entity_id
_entity_poly.type
_entity_poly.pdbx_seq_one_letter_code
_entity_poly.pdbx_strand_id
1 'polypeptide(L)'
;MAPTAAGNILARLGDTPVGEWSGEEAAFVALATFLLGSGTQARLEEVNGTHLTSAGVAALMTERIRGYGAEPPPTGDTSTVARLEALARHCAAERLAHLGNGTVFYRLIHGANLNKTEHMLRPAVGYADVPAPLRALLEREAGIAADTATVEETTAAFEELGDALHTAPAPEGFSSAYEALLTRFMTTLAEATASDVAMGRGPRSFAPLEPGSTGKDDPLTLKTNDFFCCVAPSPAFAGSFGEDRTLLVKTLSAYSARMRFNTWHYLPHTLGITDREPGRDDWFFAPTMPDVTHHSDQHHTGHVTFSVRYAIRVPLGIDYAGRHLPGLYDLRLMRAAGEQYTTDDLRAAVASGRVLAVLHQAMSRHRATVRDFGNEWFRALYG
;
A
#
# COMPACT_ATOMS: atom_id res chain seq x y z
N MET A 1 -3.14 26.63 -6.06
CA MET A 1 -4.39 26.92 -6.80
C MET A 1 -4.52 25.84 -7.85
N ALA A 2 -5.48 24.93 -7.69
CA ALA A 2 -5.76 23.91 -8.69
C ALA A 2 -6.18 24.60 -9.99
N PRO A 3 -5.78 24.09 -11.18
CA PRO A 3 -6.31 24.60 -12.42
C PRO A 3 -7.83 24.48 -12.38
N THR A 4 -8.54 25.54 -12.74
CA THR A 4 -9.98 25.47 -13.03
C THR A 4 -10.29 24.27 -13.94
N ALA A 5 -11.49 23.71 -13.84
CA ALA A 5 -12.00 22.62 -14.70
C ALA A 5 -11.66 22.75 -16.21
N ALA A 6 -11.44 23.99 -16.70
CA ALA A 6 -10.93 24.30 -18.03
C ALA A 6 -9.59 23.63 -18.43
N GLY A 7 -8.76 23.16 -17.48
CA GLY A 7 -7.50 22.46 -17.75
C GLY A 7 -7.59 20.93 -17.68
N ASN A 8 -8.71 20.37 -17.22
CA ASN A 8 -8.88 18.92 -17.07
C ASN A 8 -9.52 18.34 -18.34
N ILE A 9 -8.69 17.74 -19.19
CA ILE A 9 -9.13 17.16 -20.46
C ILE A 9 -10.22 16.09 -20.28
N LEU A 10 -10.14 15.29 -19.21
CA LEU A 10 -11.10 14.21 -18.94
C LEU A 10 -12.46 14.78 -18.52
N ALA A 11 -12.47 15.83 -17.68
CA ALA A 11 -13.70 16.51 -17.29
C ALA A 11 -14.41 17.11 -18.52
N ARG A 12 -13.67 17.85 -19.36
CA ARG A 12 -14.22 18.40 -20.61
C ARG A 12 -14.77 17.31 -21.52
N LEU A 13 -14.04 16.20 -21.71
CA LEU A 13 -14.51 15.09 -22.56
C LEU A 13 -15.78 14.44 -22.00
N GLY A 14 -15.94 14.39 -20.67
CA GLY A 14 -17.17 13.91 -20.02
C GLY A 14 -18.40 14.74 -20.36
N ASP A 15 -18.23 16.05 -20.57
CA ASP A 15 -19.32 16.99 -20.92
C ASP A 15 -19.51 17.18 -22.43
N THR A 16 -18.61 16.61 -23.26
CA THR A 16 -18.61 16.81 -24.72
C THR A 16 -19.17 15.56 -25.43
N PRO A 17 -20.15 15.68 -26.35
CA PRO A 17 -20.64 14.54 -27.12
C PRO A 17 -19.52 13.80 -27.88
N VAL A 18 -19.55 12.47 -27.90
CA VAL A 18 -18.49 11.64 -28.51
C VAL A 18 -18.22 12.00 -29.99
N GLY A 19 -19.26 12.39 -30.74
CA GLY A 19 -19.13 12.79 -32.14
C GLY A 19 -18.35 14.10 -32.37
N GLU A 20 -18.10 14.87 -31.31
CA GLU A 20 -17.35 16.12 -31.34
C GLU A 20 -15.90 15.95 -30.87
N TRP A 21 -15.52 14.76 -30.42
CA TRP A 21 -14.15 14.47 -30.00
C TRP A 21 -13.20 14.47 -31.21
N SER A 22 -11.98 14.96 -31.00
CA SER A 22 -10.92 14.77 -31.99
C SER A 22 -10.58 13.28 -32.11
N GLY A 23 -9.99 12.87 -33.23
CA GLY A 23 -9.51 11.49 -33.39
C GLY A 23 -8.49 11.08 -32.33
N GLU A 24 -7.69 12.03 -31.83
CA GLU A 24 -6.69 11.82 -30.79
C GLU A 24 -7.34 11.63 -29.41
N GLU A 25 -8.37 12.42 -29.10
CA GLU A 25 -9.16 12.31 -27.88
C GLU A 25 -9.90 10.97 -27.83
N ALA A 26 -10.56 10.60 -28.93
CA ALA A 26 -11.23 9.32 -29.06
C ALA A 26 -10.24 8.15 -28.95
N ALA A 27 -9.08 8.25 -29.58
CA ALA A 27 -8.03 7.24 -29.45
C ALA A 27 -7.50 7.13 -28.02
N PHE A 28 -7.22 8.25 -27.36
CA PHE A 28 -6.75 8.27 -25.97
C PHE A 28 -7.76 7.60 -25.03
N VAL A 29 -9.04 7.98 -25.10
CA VAL A 29 -10.10 7.37 -24.29
C VAL A 29 -10.22 5.88 -24.57
N ALA A 30 -10.30 5.47 -25.85
CA ALA A 30 -10.42 4.06 -26.20
C ALA A 30 -9.23 3.21 -25.72
N LEU A 31 -8.00 3.68 -25.93
CA LEU A 31 -6.78 2.98 -25.50
C LEU A 31 -6.67 2.91 -23.97
N ALA A 32 -7.05 3.99 -23.27
CA ALA A 32 -7.14 3.99 -21.81
C ALA A 32 -8.18 2.99 -21.31
N THR A 33 -9.35 2.92 -21.96
CA THR A 33 -10.39 1.93 -21.63
C THR A 33 -9.89 0.50 -21.81
N PHE A 34 -9.19 0.18 -22.89
CA PHE A 34 -8.62 -1.17 -23.08
C PHE A 34 -7.59 -1.49 -21.98
N LEU A 35 -6.70 -0.56 -21.65
CA LEU A 35 -5.72 -0.75 -20.57
C LEU A 35 -6.40 -0.98 -19.21
N LEU A 36 -7.38 -0.15 -18.84
CA LEU A 36 -8.14 -0.30 -17.61
C LEU A 36 -8.96 -1.60 -17.57
N GLY A 37 -9.49 -2.03 -18.72
CA GLY A 37 -10.20 -3.30 -18.85
C GLY A 37 -9.30 -4.54 -18.74
N SER A 38 -7.98 -4.37 -18.84
CA SER A 38 -7.01 -5.48 -18.79
C SER A 38 -6.52 -5.84 -17.38
N GLY A 39 -6.84 -5.03 -16.38
CA GLY A 39 -6.27 -5.19 -15.04
C GLY A 39 -6.72 -4.11 -14.05
N THR A 40 -5.86 -3.72 -13.13
CA THR A 40 -6.17 -2.66 -12.16
C THR A 40 -5.97 -1.28 -12.78
N GLN A 41 -6.44 -0.24 -12.08
CA GLN A 41 -6.19 1.16 -12.46
C GLN A 41 -4.70 1.51 -12.62
N ALA A 42 -3.81 0.73 -12.00
CA ALA A 42 -2.36 0.89 -12.15
C ALA A 42 -1.87 0.64 -13.59
N ARG A 43 -2.66 0.01 -14.47
CA ARG A 43 -2.31 -0.24 -15.87
C ARG A 43 -1.98 1.03 -16.64
N LEU A 44 -2.67 2.14 -16.35
CA LEU A 44 -2.35 3.44 -16.94
C LEU A 44 -0.99 3.97 -16.47
N GLU A 45 -0.57 3.63 -15.24
CA GLU A 45 0.72 4.09 -14.72
C GLU A 45 1.91 3.36 -15.36
N GLU A 46 1.71 2.17 -15.94
CA GLU A 46 2.78 1.41 -16.61
C GLU A 46 3.15 1.98 -17.97
N VAL A 47 2.28 2.81 -18.55
CA VAL A 47 2.52 3.54 -19.81
C VAL A 47 2.90 5.01 -19.56
N ASN A 48 3.15 5.41 -18.31
CA ASN A 48 3.63 6.76 -17.99
C ASN A 48 4.92 7.09 -18.75
N GLY A 49 4.95 8.28 -19.34
CA GLY A 49 6.08 8.76 -20.14
C GLY A 49 6.19 8.11 -21.52
N THR A 50 5.16 7.38 -21.98
CA THR A 50 5.11 6.77 -23.31
C THR A 50 3.99 7.35 -24.17
N HIS A 51 4.14 7.29 -25.49
CA HIS A 51 3.06 7.64 -26.41
C HIS A 51 2.04 6.49 -26.48
N LEU A 52 0.80 6.77 -26.10
CA LEU A 52 -0.27 5.78 -26.09
C LEU A 52 -0.73 5.48 -27.53
N THR A 53 -0.32 4.33 -28.06
CA THR A 53 -0.67 3.87 -29.41
C THR A 53 -1.31 2.49 -29.37
N SER A 54 -2.13 2.15 -30.36
CA SER A 54 -2.74 0.81 -30.46
C SER A 54 -1.70 -0.32 -30.50
N ALA A 55 -0.58 -0.12 -31.20
CA ALA A 55 0.53 -1.06 -31.23
C ALA A 55 1.19 -1.21 -29.85
N GLY A 56 1.41 -0.11 -29.13
CA GLY A 56 1.99 -0.12 -27.78
C GLY A 56 1.10 -0.83 -26.76
N VAL A 57 -0.22 -0.55 -26.78
CA VAL A 57 -1.20 -1.23 -25.92
C VAL A 57 -1.25 -2.73 -26.22
N ALA A 58 -1.30 -3.11 -27.50
CA ALA A 58 -1.30 -4.51 -27.89
C ALA A 58 -0.01 -5.24 -27.45
N ALA A 59 1.14 -4.59 -27.57
CA ALA A 59 2.43 -5.12 -27.14
C ALA A 59 2.47 -5.34 -25.62
N LEU A 60 2.05 -4.33 -24.84
CA LEU A 60 1.99 -4.44 -23.38
C LEU A 60 1.09 -5.58 -22.92
N MET A 61 -0.12 -5.70 -23.47
CA MET A 61 -1.04 -6.79 -23.10
C MET A 61 -0.48 -8.15 -23.47
N THR A 62 0.13 -8.26 -24.65
CA THR A 62 0.80 -9.48 -25.10
C THR A 62 1.93 -9.89 -24.15
N GLU A 63 2.75 -8.92 -23.73
CA GLU A 63 3.82 -9.14 -22.75
C GLU A 63 3.25 -9.62 -21.41
N ARG A 64 2.16 -9.01 -20.92
CA ARG A 64 1.53 -9.41 -19.65
C ARG A 64 0.93 -10.80 -19.71
N ILE A 65 0.18 -11.13 -20.76
CA ILE A 65 -0.39 -12.47 -20.96
C ILE A 65 0.72 -13.53 -20.93
N ARG A 66 1.82 -13.31 -21.67
CA ARG A 66 2.98 -14.20 -21.66
C ARG A 66 3.66 -14.26 -20.30
N GLY A 67 3.80 -13.11 -19.62
CA GLY A 67 4.30 -13.03 -18.26
C GLY A 67 3.47 -13.86 -17.27
N TYR A 68 2.16 -13.95 -17.49
CA TYR A 68 1.25 -14.81 -16.73
C TYR A 68 1.42 -16.29 -17.04
N GLY A 69 2.11 -16.64 -18.13
CA GLY A 69 2.33 -18.01 -18.60
C GLY A 69 1.26 -18.50 -19.58
N ALA A 70 0.49 -17.58 -20.17
CA ALA A 70 -0.55 -17.88 -21.15
C ALA A 70 -0.14 -17.43 -22.57
N GLU A 71 -0.82 -17.97 -23.58
CA GLU A 71 -0.62 -17.59 -24.97
C GLU A 71 -1.62 -16.49 -25.39
N PRO A 72 -1.15 -15.37 -25.99
CA PRO A 72 -2.03 -14.33 -26.48
C PRO A 72 -3.04 -14.87 -27.50
N PRO A 73 -4.29 -14.37 -27.50
CA PRO A 73 -5.28 -14.75 -28.50
C PRO A 73 -4.76 -14.47 -29.92
N PRO A 74 -5.09 -15.35 -30.89
CA PRO A 74 -4.61 -15.21 -32.26
C PRO A 74 -5.05 -13.87 -32.86
N THR A 75 -4.12 -13.26 -33.59
CA THR A 75 -4.25 -11.92 -34.17
C THR A 75 -4.71 -11.95 -35.62
N GLY A 76 -5.57 -12.91 -35.98
CA GLY A 76 -6.07 -13.11 -37.36
C GLY A 76 -6.74 -11.86 -37.94
N ASP A 77 -7.32 -11.97 -39.13
CA ASP A 77 -7.85 -10.82 -39.90
C ASP A 77 -9.05 -10.16 -39.18
N THR A 78 -8.75 -9.32 -38.21
CA THR A 78 -9.66 -8.72 -37.24
C THR A 78 -9.33 -7.24 -37.12
N SER A 79 -10.34 -6.41 -36.84
CA SER A 79 -10.11 -4.98 -36.66
C SER A 79 -9.20 -4.72 -35.45
N THR A 80 -8.47 -3.60 -35.46
CA THR A 80 -7.62 -3.18 -34.33
C THR A 80 -8.38 -3.14 -33.01
N VAL A 81 -9.62 -2.65 -33.04
CA VAL A 81 -10.52 -2.57 -31.88
C VAL A 81 -10.82 -3.97 -31.32
N ALA A 82 -11.27 -4.89 -32.18
CA ALA A 82 -11.59 -6.25 -31.77
C ALA A 82 -10.37 -6.99 -31.20
N ARG A 83 -9.19 -6.75 -31.79
CA ARG A 83 -7.92 -7.30 -31.29
C ARG A 83 -7.58 -6.77 -29.90
N LEU A 84 -7.67 -5.46 -29.67
CA LEU A 84 -7.36 -4.86 -28.37
C LEU A 84 -8.35 -5.31 -27.30
N GLU A 85 -9.64 -5.41 -27.64
CA GLU A 85 -10.66 -5.92 -26.74
C GLU A 85 -10.41 -7.39 -26.34
N ALA A 86 -10.05 -8.24 -27.31
CA ALA A 86 -9.71 -9.64 -27.05
C ALA A 86 -8.48 -9.77 -26.14
N LEU A 87 -7.43 -8.98 -26.40
CA LEU A 87 -6.22 -8.94 -25.57
C LEU A 87 -6.53 -8.45 -24.14
N ALA A 88 -7.32 -7.38 -24.00
CA ALA A 88 -7.68 -6.82 -22.70
C ALA A 88 -8.45 -7.85 -21.86
N ARG A 89 -9.52 -8.44 -22.42
CA ARG A 89 -10.34 -9.45 -21.73
C ARG A 89 -9.53 -10.69 -21.36
N HIS A 90 -8.68 -11.17 -22.26
CA HIS A 90 -7.85 -12.34 -21.98
C HIS A 90 -6.83 -12.04 -20.88
N CYS A 91 -6.12 -10.90 -20.96
CA CYS A 91 -5.20 -10.45 -19.93
C CYS A 91 -5.87 -10.34 -18.55
N ALA A 92 -7.08 -9.77 -18.48
CA ALA A 92 -7.84 -9.66 -17.25
C ALA A 92 -8.26 -11.03 -16.68
N ALA A 93 -8.71 -11.95 -17.55
CA ALA A 93 -9.10 -13.30 -17.15
C ALA A 93 -7.92 -14.09 -16.56
N GLU A 94 -6.76 -14.05 -17.22
CA GLU A 94 -5.54 -14.70 -16.73
C GLU A 94 -5.10 -14.12 -15.39
N ARG A 95 -5.11 -12.78 -15.27
CA ARG A 95 -4.77 -12.10 -14.00
C ARG A 95 -5.71 -12.53 -12.87
N LEU A 96 -7.01 -12.63 -13.14
CA LEU A 96 -8.01 -13.07 -12.17
C LEU A 96 -7.80 -14.54 -11.75
N ALA A 97 -7.47 -15.41 -12.70
CA ALA A 97 -7.17 -16.82 -12.42
C ALA A 97 -5.94 -16.95 -11.49
N HIS A 98 -4.88 -16.17 -11.72
CA HIS A 98 -3.70 -16.16 -10.84
C HIS A 98 -4.02 -15.65 -9.43
N LEU A 99 -4.83 -14.60 -9.31
CA LEU A 99 -5.31 -14.11 -8.02
C LEU A 99 -6.10 -15.19 -7.26
N GLY A 100 -6.99 -15.91 -7.95
CA GLY A 100 -7.77 -17.01 -7.38
C GLY A 100 -6.91 -18.16 -6.84
N ASN A 101 -5.71 -18.34 -7.38
CA ASN A 101 -4.72 -19.34 -6.94
C ASN A 101 -3.75 -18.81 -5.86
N GLY A 102 -4.02 -17.64 -5.26
CA GLY A 102 -3.20 -17.06 -4.20
C GLY A 102 -1.92 -16.36 -4.68
N THR A 103 -1.77 -16.12 -5.99
CA THR A 103 -0.64 -15.34 -6.53
C THR A 103 -0.72 -13.90 -6.02
N VAL A 104 0.42 -13.36 -5.60
CA VAL A 104 0.54 -11.95 -5.23
C VAL A 104 1.11 -11.19 -6.41
N PHE A 105 0.34 -10.23 -6.92
CA PHE A 105 0.84 -9.25 -7.88
C PHE A 105 1.49 -8.09 -7.14
N TYR A 106 2.63 -7.62 -7.62
CA TYR A 106 3.32 -6.46 -7.06
C TYR A 106 3.85 -5.56 -8.18
N ARG A 107 4.28 -4.36 -7.85
CA ARG A 107 4.93 -3.46 -8.81
C ARG A 107 6.40 -3.26 -8.51
N LEU A 108 7.20 -3.20 -9.56
CA LEU A 108 8.52 -2.58 -9.51
C LEU A 108 8.41 -1.13 -9.95
N ILE A 109 8.94 -0.22 -9.13
CA ILE A 109 8.93 1.22 -9.40
C ILE A 109 10.37 1.70 -9.49
N HIS A 110 10.73 2.28 -10.63
CA HIS A 110 12.05 2.87 -10.81
C HIS A 110 12.00 4.37 -10.51
N GLY A 111 12.57 4.80 -9.39
CA GLY A 111 12.45 6.16 -8.87
C GLY A 111 12.95 7.25 -9.81
N ALA A 112 13.95 6.96 -10.66
CA ALA A 112 14.50 7.95 -11.59
C ALA A 112 13.56 8.34 -12.75
N ASN A 113 12.66 7.44 -13.18
CA ASN A 113 11.75 7.69 -14.31
C ASN A 113 10.26 7.46 -13.94
N LEU A 114 9.99 7.07 -12.70
CA LEU A 114 8.68 6.72 -12.15
C LEU A 114 7.93 5.63 -12.93
N ASN A 115 8.62 4.91 -13.80
CA ASN A 115 8.03 3.80 -14.53
C ASN A 115 7.67 2.70 -13.54
N LYS A 116 6.45 2.19 -13.68
CA LYS A 116 5.91 1.11 -12.86
C LYS A 116 5.68 -0.08 -13.77
N THR A 117 6.00 -1.27 -13.29
CA THR A 117 5.73 -2.52 -14.02
C THR A 117 5.12 -3.52 -13.05
N GLU A 118 4.05 -4.20 -13.48
CA GLU A 118 3.44 -5.28 -12.68
C GLU A 118 4.22 -6.59 -12.87
N HIS A 119 4.44 -7.29 -11.76
CA HIS A 119 5.10 -8.59 -11.65
C HIS A 119 4.29 -9.51 -10.75
N MET A 120 4.63 -10.81 -10.78
CA MET A 120 4.02 -11.81 -9.90
C MET A 120 5.06 -12.38 -8.95
N LEU A 121 4.63 -12.58 -7.71
CA LEU A 121 5.38 -13.31 -6.71
C LEU A 121 4.96 -14.78 -6.75
N ARG A 122 5.90 -15.65 -7.11
CA ARG A 122 5.70 -17.10 -7.20
C ARG A 122 6.85 -17.82 -6.46
N PRO A 123 6.59 -18.95 -5.77
CA PRO A 123 5.27 -19.55 -5.49
C PRO A 123 4.41 -18.64 -4.58
N ALA A 124 3.18 -19.05 -4.24
CA ALA A 124 2.33 -18.29 -3.33
C ALA A 124 3.06 -17.99 -2.00
N VAL A 125 2.77 -16.83 -1.40
CA VAL A 125 3.35 -16.43 -0.11
C VAL A 125 2.56 -17.10 1.01
N GLY A 126 3.26 -17.74 1.96
CA GLY A 126 2.68 -18.41 3.12
C GLY A 126 3.26 -17.90 4.44
N TYR A 127 2.85 -18.50 5.56
CA TYR A 127 3.35 -18.11 6.89
C TYR A 127 4.84 -18.46 7.06
N ALA A 128 5.33 -19.49 6.38
CA ALA A 128 6.75 -19.84 6.36
C ALA A 128 7.66 -18.71 5.81
N ASP A 129 7.12 -17.77 5.04
CA ASP A 129 7.85 -16.60 4.55
C ASP A 129 7.99 -15.49 5.62
N VAL A 130 7.21 -15.52 6.72
CA VAL A 130 7.38 -14.58 7.84
C VAL A 130 8.77 -14.79 8.46
N PRO A 131 9.61 -13.75 8.65
CA PRO A 131 10.97 -13.95 9.16
C PRO A 131 11.02 -14.66 10.52
N ALA A 132 12.02 -15.53 10.71
CA ALA A 132 12.13 -16.34 11.93
C ALA A 132 12.10 -15.54 13.25
N PRO A 133 12.78 -14.38 13.37
CA PRO A 133 12.67 -13.55 14.59
C PRO A 133 11.24 -13.06 14.84
N LEU A 134 10.50 -12.74 13.77
CA LEU A 134 9.12 -12.31 13.88
C LEU A 134 8.19 -13.47 14.24
N ARG A 135 8.39 -14.67 13.67
CA ARG A 135 7.66 -15.88 14.10
C ARG A 135 7.87 -16.19 15.57
N ALA A 136 9.11 -16.08 16.08
CA ALA A 136 9.39 -16.28 17.49
C ALA A 136 8.73 -15.22 18.40
N LEU A 137 8.57 -13.98 17.92
CA LEU A 137 7.75 -12.98 18.61
C LEU A 137 6.28 -13.41 18.64
N LEU A 138 5.74 -13.85 17.52
CA LEU A 138 4.34 -14.24 17.39
C LEU A 138 4.00 -15.51 18.19
N GLU A 139 4.91 -16.48 18.24
CA GLU A 139 4.76 -17.67 19.09
C GLU A 139 4.67 -17.29 20.57
N ARG A 140 5.54 -16.39 21.04
CA ARG A 140 5.51 -15.95 22.44
C ARG A 140 4.28 -15.12 22.80
N GLU A 141 3.88 -14.20 21.92
CA GLU A 141 2.82 -13.24 22.26
C GLU A 141 1.43 -13.80 21.96
N ALA A 142 1.29 -14.62 20.90
CA ALA A 142 0.00 -15.12 20.42
C ALA A 142 -0.12 -16.65 20.44
N GLY A 143 0.92 -17.40 20.82
CA GLY A 143 0.88 -18.87 20.80
C GLY A 143 0.81 -19.49 19.40
N ILE A 144 1.19 -18.76 18.35
CA ILE A 144 1.15 -19.25 16.97
C ILE A 144 2.25 -20.29 16.76
N ALA A 145 1.87 -21.49 16.31
CA ALA A 145 2.78 -22.60 16.12
C ALA A 145 3.79 -22.34 14.99
N ALA A 146 5.00 -22.90 15.13
CA ALA A 146 6.07 -22.74 14.15
C ALA A 146 5.78 -23.44 12.80
N ASP A 147 4.90 -24.45 12.79
CA ASP A 147 4.51 -25.25 11.63
C ASP A 147 3.24 -24.76 10.92
N THR A 148 2.69 -23.60 11.32
CA THR A 148 1.58 -22.94 10.64
C THR A 148 1.90 -22.73 9.15
N ALA A 149 1.00 -23.18 8.27
CA ALA A 149 1.24 -23.18 6.84
C ALA A 149 0.82 -21.86 6.19
N THR A 150 -0.38 -21.40 6.52
CA THR A 150 -1.01 -20.21 5.93
C THR A 150 -1.17 -19.09 6.95
N VAL A 151 -1.29 -17.84 6.50
CA VAL A 151 -1.48 -16.72 7.44
C VAL A 151 -2.90 -16.74 7.99
N GLU A 152 -3.86 -17.22 7.21
CA GLU A 152 -5.27 -17.33 7.55
C GLU A 152 -5.49 -18.23 8.79
N GLU A 153 -4.69 -19.28 8.96
CA GLU A 153 -4.68 -20.15 10.15
C GLU A 153 -4.37 -19.39 11.45
N THR A 154 -3.67 -18.25 11.38
CA THR A 154 -3.33 -17.45 12.57
C THR A 154 -4.52 -16.64 13.12
N THR A 155 -5.64 -16.59 12.39
CA THR A 155 -6.76 -15.69 12.71
C THR A 155 -7.27 -15.89 14.13
N ALA A 156 -7.61 -17.11 14.53
CA ALA A 156 -8.15 -17.41 15.86
C ALA A 156 -7.22 -16.95 17.00
N ALA A 157 -5.91 -17.25 16.88
CA ALA A 157 -4.91 -16.83 17.86
C ALA A 157 -4.81 -15.30 17.97
N PHE A 158 -4.95 -14.58 16.86
CA PHE A 158 -5.00 -13.12 16.88
C PHE A 158 -6.28 -12.54 17.47
N GLU A 159 -7.41 -13.23 17.39
CA GLU A 159 -8.65 -12.79 18.06
C GLU A 159 -8.45 -12.82 19.58
N GLU A 160 -7.94 -13.93 20.11
CA GLU A 160 -7.61 -14.09 21.53
C GLU A 160 -6.54 -13.09 21.98
N LEU A 161 -5.49 -12.89 21.17
CA LEU A 161 -4.49 -11.88 21.43
C LEU A 161 -5.10 -10.47 21.43
N GLY A 162 -6.04 -10.16 20.53
CA GLY A 162 -6.74 -8.88 20.49
C GLY A 162 -7.45 -8.56 21.81
N ASP A 163 -8.22 -9.53 22.32
CA ASP A 163 -8.91 -9.42 23.62
C ASP A 163 -7.91 -9.20 24.77
N ALA A 164 -6.81 -9.95 24.76
CA ALA A 164 -5.75 -9.83 25.74
C ALA A 164 -5.06 -8.44 25.69
N LEU A 165 -4.69 -7.96 24.50
CA LEU A 165 -4.05 -6.65 24.33
C LEU A 165 -4.97 -5.49 24.71
N HIS A 166 -6.27 -5.62 24.46
CA HIS A 166 -7.24 -4.57 24.81
C HIS A 166 -7.39 -4.41 26.33
N THR A 167 -7.29 -5.50 27.08
CA THR A 167 -7.49 -5.53 28.53
C THR A 167 -6.20 -5.42 29.33
N ALA A 168 -5.06 -5.76 28.73
CA ALA A 168 -3.76 -5.71 29.37
C ALA A 168 -3.36 -4.26 29.76
N PRO A 169 -2.64 -4.09 30.87
CA PRO A 169 -2.08 -2.79 31.22
C PRO A 169 -1.08 -2.34 30.16
N ALA A 170 -1.04 -1.03 29.91
CA ALA A 170 -0.08 -0.44 28.99
C ALA A 170 1.35 -0.61 29.53
N PRO A 171 2.30 -1.14 28.73
CA PRO A 171 3.71 -1.15 29.10
C PRO A 171 4.26 0.27 29.24
N GLU A 172 5.36 0.40 29.99
CA GLU A 172 6.05 1.68 30.16
C GLU A 172 6.42 2.31 28.81
N GLY A 173 6.14 3.61 28.66
CA GLY A 173 6.38 4.36 27.41
C GLY A 173 5.28 4.22 26.35
N PHE A 174 4.21 3.47 26.63
CA PHE A 174 3.10 3.26 25.71
C PHE A 174 1.74 3.60 26.32
N SER A 175 0.79 3.97 25.47
CA SER A 175 -0.60 4.22 25.85
C SER A 175 -1.47 2.96 25.86
N SER A 176 -1.01 1.86 25.26
CA SER A 176 -1.67 0.55 25.28
C SER A 176 -0.69 -0.60 24.99
N ALA A 177 -1.07 -1.82 25.37
CA ALA A 177 -0.31 -3.02 25.02
C ALA A 177 -0.27 -3.27 23.51
N TYR A 178 -1.33 -2.88 22.78
CA TYR A 178 -1.37 -2.93 21.32
C TYR A 178 -0.28 -2.06 20.68
N GLU A 179 -0.13 -0.81 21.13
CA GLU A 179 0.88 0.13 20.60
C GLU A 179 2.30 -0.35 20.90
N ALA A 180 2.50 -0.97 22.06
CA ALA A 180 3.76 -1.62 22.42
C ALA A 180 4.06 -2.83 21.51
N LEU A 181 3.09 -3.72 21.29
CA LEU A 181 3.27 -4.87 20.40
C LEU A 181 3.53 -4.42 18.95
N LEU A 182 2.77 -3.44 18.44
CA LEU A 182 2.96 -2.92 17.09
C LEU A 182 4.38 -2.38 16.90
N THR A 183 4.92 -1.68 17.89
CA THR A 183 6.30 -1.18 17.84
C THR A 183 7.31 -2.32 17.83
N ARG A 184 7.16 -3.32 18.70
CA ARG A 184 8.04 -4.52 18.73
C ARG A 184 7.97 -5.29 17.41
N PHE A 185 6.77 -5.50 16.87
CA PHE A 185 6.55 -6.14 15.58
C PHE A 185 7.34 -5.43 14.47
N MET A 186 7.22 -4.10 14.40
CA MET A 186 7.90 -3.30 13.38
C MET A 186 9.42 -3.31 13.56
N THR A 187 9.92 -3.14 14.79
CA THR A 187 11.37 -3.21 15.06
C THR A 187 11.94 -4.57 14.69
N THR A 188 11.31 -5.66 15.12
CA THR A 188 11.74 -7.03 14.79
C THR A 188 11.73 -7.28 13.29
N LEU A 189 10.72 -6.79 12.58
CA LEU A 189 10.66 -6.91 11.12
C LEU A 189 11.74 -6.08 10.42
N ALA A 190 12.01 -4.86 10.91
CA ALA A 190 13.07 -4.02 10.36
C ALA A 190 14.43 -4.71 10.47
N GLU A 191 14.75 -5.26 11.63
CA GLU A 191 15.99 -6.02 11.84
C GLU A 191 16.06 -7.27 10.96
N ALA A 192 14.99 -8.07 10.95
CA ALA A 192 14.96 -9.35 10.24
C ALA A 192 15.04 -9.20 8.71
N THR A 193 14.72 -8.02 8.18
CA THR A 193 14.80 -7.69 6.75
C THR A 193 15.97 -6.75 6.42
N ALA A 194 16.88 -6.51 7.37
CA ALA A 194 17.96 -5.54 7.24
C ALA A 194 17.48 -4.17 6.71
N SER A 195 16.32 -3.73 7.19
CA SER A 195 15.74 -2.43 6.89
C SER A 195 16.18 -1.41 7.93
N ASP A 196 16.39 -0.18 7.50
CA ASP A 196 16.67 0.92 8.41
C ASP A 196 15.45 1.28 9.25
N VAL A 197 14.28 1.25 8.62
CA VAL A 197 13.00 1.59 9.26
C VAL A 197 11.89 0.69 8.73
N ALA A 198 11.07 0.17 9.65
CA ALA A 198 9.75 -0.38 9.35
C ALA A 198 8.65 0.58 9.82
N MET A 199 7.57 0.66 9.05
CA MET A 199 6.47 1.58 9.32
C MET A 199 5.12 0.89 9.17
N GLY A 200 4.22 1.15 10.12
CA GLY A 200 2.79 0.83 10.02
C GLY A 200 1.96 2.09 10.16
N ARG A 201 0.96 2.31 9.28
CA ARG A 201 0.06 3.47 9.35
C ARG A 201 -1.40 3.05 9.43
N GLY A 202 -2.24 3.91 9.97
CA GLY A 202 -3.69 3.73 10.01
C GLY A 202 -4.43 4.94 10.60
N PRO A 203 -5.77 4.88 10.68
CA PRO A 203 -6.57 5.87 11.41
C PRO A 203 -6.36 5.72 12.92
N ARG A 204 -6.40 6.82 13.68
CA ARG A 204 -6.35 6.75 15.14
C ARG A 204 -7.64 6.23 15.75
N SER A 205 -8.76 6.42 15.07
CA SER A 205 -10.10 6.11 15.56
C SER A 205 -10.90 5.39 14.47
N PHE A 206 -11.78 4.50 14.91
CA PHE A 206 -12.74 3.82 14.04
C PHE A 206 -14.02 4.65 13.80
N ALA A 207 -14.30 5.67 14.61
CA ALA A 207 -15.53 6.47 14.51
C ALA A 207 -15.76 7.04 13.09
N PRO A 208 -14.74 7.62 12.42
CA PRO A 208 -14.92 8.09 11.04
C PRO A 208 -15.18 6.99 10.01
N LEU A 209 -14.82 5.74 10.31
CA LEU A 209 -15.01 4.59 9.43
C LEU A 209 -16.44 4.04 9.48
N GLU A 210 -17.27 4.50 10.42
CA GLU A 210 -18.67 4.10 10.50
C GLU A 210 -19.49 4.65 9.33
N PRO A 211 -20.39 3.85 8.73
CA PRO A 211 -21.32 4.36 7.72
C PRO A 211 -22.18 5.50 8.28
N GLY A 212 -22.22 6.62 7.56
CA GLY A 212 -23.01 7.79 7.96
C GLY A 212 -22.38 8.65 9.06
N SER A 213 -21.07 8.51 9.32
CA SER A 213 -20.32 9.41 10.19
C SER A 213 -20.43 10.87 9.71
N THR A 214 -20.72 11.79 10.63
CA THR A 214 -20.98 13.21 10.37
C THR A 214 -20.33 14.11 11.43
N GLY A 215 -20.33 15.43 11.21
CA GLY A 215 -19.76 16.39 12.15
C GLY A 215 -18.25 16.21 12.29
N LYS A 216 -17.75 16.10 13.52
CA LYS A 216 -16.32 15.90 13.80
C LYS A 216 -15.76 14.56 13.35
N ASP A 217 -16.64 13.58 13.13
CA ASP A 217 -16.28 12.23 12.70
C ASP A 217 -16.49 12.07 11.19
N ASP A 218 -16.94 13.10 10.46
CA ASP A 218 -17.01 13.03 9.00
C ASP A 218 -15.61 12.86 8.40
N PRO A 219 -15.35 11.81 7.61
CA PRO A 219 -14.07 11.57 6.95
C PRO A 219 -13.49 12.77 6.21
N LEU A 220 -14.35 13.63 5.65
CA LEU A 220 -13.94 14.81 4.88
C LEU A 220 -13.39 15.95 5.76
N THR A 221 -13.67 15.92 7.06
CA THR A 221 -13.20 16.93 8.02
C THR A 221 -11.87 16.55 8.69
N LEU A 222 -11.43 15.32 8.49
CA LEU A 222 -10.20 14.80 9.09
C LEU A 222 -8.96 15.54 8.56
N LYS A 223 -7.95 15.58 9.41
CA LYS A 223 -6.63 16.15 9.15
C LYS A 223 -5.57 15.07 9.34
N THR A 224 -4.35 15.35 8.92
CA THR A 224 -3.23 14.40 9.05
C THR A 224 -2.94 13.95 10.49
N ASN A 225 -3.34 14.73 11.50
CA ASN A 225 -3.19 14.34 12.91
C ASN A 225 -4.19 13.29 13.40
N ASP A 226 -5.29 13.07 12.66
CA ASP A 226 -6.29 12.03 12.97
C ASP A 226 -5.84 10.61 12.56
N PHE A 227 -4.64 10.52 11.98
CA PHE A 227 -3.98 9.28 11.60
C PHE A 227 -2.73 9.08 12.45
N PHE A 228 -2.28 7.83 12.56
CA PHE A 228 -1.01 7.46 13.17
C PHE A 228 -0.08 6.85 12.14
N CYS A 229 1.21 6.90 12.43
CA CYS A 229 2.19 6.04 11.79
C CYS A 229 3.23 5.62 12.83
N CYS A 230 3.21 4.35 13.20
CA CYS A 230 4.28 3.71 13.95
C CYS A 230 5.50 3.68 13.03
N VAL A 231 6.58 4.31 13.45
CA VAL A 231 7.86 4.35 12.73
C VAL A 231 8.90 3.74 13.66
N ALA A 232 9.34 2.52 13.36
CA ALA A 232 10.27 1.77 14.17
C ALA A 232 11.62 1.66 13.45
N PRO A 233 12.65 2.41 13.88
CA PRO A 233 13.99 2.23 13.34
C PRO A 233 14.59 0.91 13.82
N SER A 234 15.44 0.29 13.00
CA SER A 234 16.34 -0.76 13.49
C SER A 234 17.37 -0.16 14.45
N PRO A 235 17.92 -0.92 15.41
CA PRO A 235 18.97 -0.42 16.29
C PRO A 235 20.20 0.08 15.55
N ALA A 236 20.55 -0.56 14.42
CA ALA A 236 21.66 -0.10 13.57
C ALA A 236 21.39 1.30 13.00
N PHE A 237 20.19 1.54 12.46
CA PHE A 237 19.82 2.85 11.93
C PHE A 237 19.77 3.89 13.05
N ALA A 238 19.12 3.58 14.18
CA ALA A 238 19.06 4.49 15.32
C ALA A 238 20.46 4.81 15.88
N GLY A 239 21.38 3.84 15.88
CA GLY A 239 22.76 4.00 16.31
C GLY A 239 23.60 4.85 15.36
N SER A 240 23.25 4.91 14.07
CA SER A 240 23.97 5.74 13.08
C SER A 240 23.88 7.25 13.35
N PHE A 241 22.90 7.69 14.15
CA PHE A 241 22.78 9.08 14.60
C PHE A 241 23.66 9.41 15.82
N GLY A 242 24.30 8.41 16.45
CA GLY A 242 25.14 8.62 17.62
C GLY A 242 24.42 9.37 18.76
N GLU A 243 25.05 10.43 19.24
CA GLU A 243 24.49 11.30 20.29
C GLU A 243 23.45 12.30 19.78
N ASP A 244 23.28 12.48 18.46
CA ASP A 244 22.30 13.41 17.88
C ASP A 244 20.88 12.80 17.85
N ARG A 245 20.34 12.59 19.06
CA ARG A 245 18.97 12.08 19.26
C ARG A 245 17.92 13.03 18.69
N THR A 246 18.21 14.34 18.67
CA THR A 246 17.31 15.35 18.10
C THR A 246 17.11 15.13 16.60
N LEU A 247 18.19 14.85 15.86
CA LEU A 247 18.11 14.55 14.43
C LEU A 247 17.38 13.24 14.14
N LEU A 248 17.60 12.20 14.96
CA LEU A 248 16.83 10.95 14.86
C LEU A 248 15.34 11.22 15.01
N VAL A 249 14.93 11.88 16.10
CA VAL A 249 13.52 12.20 16.37
C VAL A 249 12.90 13.02 15.24
N LYS A 250 13.63 14.02 14.71
CA LYS A 250 13.18 14.82 13.57
C LYS A 250 12.96 13.95 12.33
N THR A 251 13.86 13.01 12.06
CA THR A 251 13.79 12.08 10.92
C THR A 251 12.58 11.14 11.05
N LEU A 252 12.41 10.48 12.21
CA LEU A 252 11.27 9.59 12.46
C LEU A 252 9.92 10.33 12.39
N SER A 253 9.87 11.54 12.95
CA SER A 253 8.68 12.40 12.90
C SER A 253 8.33 12.79 11.47
N ALA A 254 9.33 13.06 10.62
CA ALA A 254 9.11 13.38 9.21
C ALA A 254 8.57 12.19 8.42
N TYR A 255 9.09 10.98 8.67
CA TYR A 255 8.53 9.74 8.10
C TYR A 255 7.08 9.55 8.50
N SER A 256 6.77 9.69 9.79
CA SER A 256 5.41 9.58 10.31
C SER A 256 4.47 10.60 9.65
N ALA A 257 4.88 11.87 9.57
CA ALA A 257 4.09 12.92 8.93
C ALA A 257 3.77 12.61 7.46
N ARG A 258 4.76 12.16 6.68
CA ARG A 258 4.55 11.78 5.27
C ARG A 258 3.59 10.60 5.12
N MET A 259 3.64 9.62 6.04
CA MET A 259 2.76 8.45 6.01
C MET A 259 1.33 8.77 6.46
N ARG A 260 1.16 9.64 7.46
CA ARG A 260 -0.16 10.13 7.87
C ARG A 260 -0.85 10.93 6.77
N PHE A 261 -0.07 11.73 6.03
CA PHE A 261 -0.54 12.41 4.83
C PHE A 261 -1.02 11.44 3.74
N ASN A 262 -0.31 10.31 3.53
CA ASN A 262 -0.80 9.28 2.61
C ASN A 262 -2.15 8.71 3.05
N THR A 263 -2.32 8.36 4.33
CA THR A 263 -3.60 7.82 4.81
C THR A 263 -4.75 8.79 4.61
N TRP A 264 -4.52 10.07 4.93
CA TRP A 264 -5.52 11.12 4.73
C TRP A 264 -5.99 11.20 3.26
N HIS A 265 -5.07 11.12 2.30
CA HIS A 265 -5.40 11.17 0.87
C HIS A 265 -6.08 9.92 0.31
N TYR A 266 -5.79 8.75 0.87
CA TYR A 266 -6.37 7.49 0.41
C TYR A 266 -7.75 7.22 1.01
N LEU A 267 -8.03 7.76 2.21
CA LEU A 267 -9.24 7.44 2.96
C LEU A 267 -10.53 7.62 2.15
N PRO A 268 -10.73 8.69 1.36
CA PRO A 268 -11.95 8.84 0.56
C PRO A 268 -12.18 7.68 -0.43
N HIS A 269 -11.12 7.20 -1.08
CA HIS A 269 -11.20 6.02 -1.93
C HIS A 269 -11.45 4.75 -1.12
N THR A 270 -10.72 4.56 -0.01
CA THR A 270 -10.92 3.42 0.91
C THR A 270 -12.36 3.31 1.40
N LEU A 271 -13.04 4.44 1.63
CA LEU A 271 -14.42 4.49 2.10
C LEU A 271 -15.47 4.48 0.98
N GLY A 272 -15.05 4.56 -0.29
CA GLY A 272 -15.95 4.64 -1.44
C GLY A 272 -16.75 5.96 -1.51
N ILE A 273 -16.14 7.06 -1.08
CA ILE A 273 -16.81 8.37 -0.97
C ILE A 273 -16.22 9.45 -1.87
N THR A 274 -15.43 9.06 -2.88
CA THR A 274 -14.78 10.00 -3.83
C THR A 274 -15.79 10.89 -4.55
N ASP A 275 -17.01 10.40 -4.76
CA ASP A 275 -18.05 11.13 -5.49
C ASP A 275 -18.79 12.18 -4.63
N ARG A 276 -18.52 12.24 -3.31
CA ARG A 276 -19.08 13.28 -2.42
C ARG A 276 -18.52 14.67 -2.72
N GLU A 277 -17.27 14.77 -3.20
CA GLU A 277 -16.62 16.02 -3.62
C GLU A 277 -15.91 15.84 -4.98
N PRO A 278 -16.65 15.86 -6.10
CA PRO A 278 -16.07 15.71 -7.43
C PRO A 278 -15.06 16.83 -7.74
N GLY A 279 -13.99 16.49 -8.45
CA GLY A 279 -12.97 17.47 -8.91
C GLY A 279 -11.92 17.85 -7.87
N ARG A 280 -11.84 17.10 -6.76
CA ARG A 280 -10.81 17.30 -5.75
C ARG A 280 -9.51 16.57 -6.13
N ASP A 281 -8.53 17.34 -6.59
CA ASP A 281 -7.26 16.82 -7.15
C ASP A 281 -6.25 16.30 -6.12
N ASP A 282 -6.51 16.51 -4.83
CA ASP A 282 -5.60 16.08 -3.77
C ASP A 282 -5.90 14.62 -3.35
N TRP A 283 -7.01 14.00 -3.74
CA TRP A 283 -7.30 12.60 -3.38
C TRP A 283 -6.70 11.58 -4.33
N PHE A 284 -6.28 10.44 -3.77
CA PHE A 284 -5.62 9.38 -4.52
C PHE A 284 -6.31 8.05 -4.32
N PHE A 285 -6.23 7.19 -5.33
CA PHE A 285 -6.61 5.79 -5.21
C PHE A 285 -5.78 5.11 -4.11
N ALA A 286 -6.48 4.44 -3.18
CA ALA A 286 -5.81 3.66 -2.15
C ALA A 286 -5.01 2.54 -2.82
N PRO A 287 -3.74 2.33 -2.43
CA PRO A 287 -2.93 1.24 -2.99
C PRO A 287 -3.56 -0.11 -2.63
N THR A 288 -3.62 -1.02 -3.61
CA THR A 288 -4.22 -2.36 -3.45
C THR A 288 -3.25 -3.49 -3.77
N MET A 289 -2.01 -3.16 -4.15
CA MET A 289 -0.96 -4.12 -4.46
C MET A 289 0.36 -3.70 -3.84
N PRO A 290 1.20 -4.66 -3.40
CA PRO A 290 2.55 -4.38 -2.97
C PRO A 290 3.39 -3.70 -4.06
N ASP A 291 4.41 -2.97 -3.65
CA ASP A 291 5.44 -2.47 -4.56
C ASP A 291 6.82 -2.43 -3.93
N VAL A 292 7.82 -2.55 -4.79
CA VAL A 292 9.24 -2.36 -4.48
C VAL A 292 9.71 -1.17 -5.30
N THR A 293 10.32 -0.19 -4.65
CA THR A 293 10.86 1.00 -5.29
C THR A 293 12.38 1.01 -5.15
N HIS A 294 13.07 1.32 -6.24
CA HIS A 294 14.52 1.55 -6.25
C HIS A 294 14.86 2.98 -6.66
N HIS A 295 15.93 3.54 -6.08
CA HIS A 295 16.41 4.89 -6.39
C HIS A 295 15.34 5.98 -6.20
N SER A 296 14.52 5.85 -5.15
CA SER A 296 13.43 6.79 -4.85
C SER A 296 13.94 8.17 -4.40
N ASP A 297 15.21 8.24 -4.02
CA ASP A 297 15.99 9.41 -3.64
C ASP A 297 16.39 10.31 -4.83
N GLN A 298 15.93 10.00 -6.05
CA GLN A 298 16.27 10.76 -7.26
C GLN A 298 15.19 11.75 -7.73
N HIS A 299 13.96 11.69 -7.19
CA HIS A 299 12.82 12.42 -7.79
C HIS A 299 12.07 13.35 -6.83
N HIS A 300 11.89 12.97 -5.57
CA HIS A 300 11.05 13.74 -4.64
C HIS A 300 11.89 14.41 -3.57
N THR A 301 11.77 15.73 -3.38
CA THR A 301 12.58 16.50 -2.41
C THR A 301 12.59 15.88 -1.02
N GLY A 302 11.44 15.36 -0.56
CA GLY A 302 11.36 14.63 0.71
C GLY A 302 12.15 13.31 0.72
N HIS A 303 12.16 12.56 -0.38
CA HIS A 303 12.95 11.32 -0.47
C HIS A 303 14.45 11.63 -0.55
N VAL A 304 14.84 12.70 -1.26
CA VAL A 304 16.24 13.16 -1.28
C VAL A 304 16.69 13.57 0.12
N THR A 305 15.89 14.40 0.80
CA THR A 305 16.21 14.96 2.12
C THR A 305 16.43 13.89 3.18
N PHE A 306 15.66 12.80 3.11
CA PHE A 306 15.75 11.69 4.07
C PHE A 306 16.35 10.42 3.47
N SER A 307 17.04 10.55 2.33
CA SER A 307 17.73 9.45 1.63
C SER A 307 16.87 8.19 1.45
N VAL A 308 15.57 8.31 1.20
CA VAL A 308 14.67 7.17 0.98
C VAL A 308 15.04 6.52 -0.35
N ARG A 309 15.94 5.54 -0.33
CA ARG A 309 16.55 4.99 -1.55
C ARG A 309 15.84 3.74 -2.05
N TYR A 310 15.64 2.78 -1.16
CA TYR A 310 14.91 1.54 -1.45
C TYR A 310 13.72 1.42 -0.51
N ALA A 311 12.57 1.01 -1.04
CA ALA A 311 11.36 0.88 -0.24
C ALA A 311 10.54 -0.33 -0.68
N ILE A 312 9.90 -1.00 0.28
CA ILE A 312 8.79 -1.92 0.05
C ILE A 312 7.53 -1.29 0.63
N ARG A 313 6.41 -1.40 -0.08
CA ARG A 313 5.07 -1.10 0.40
C ARG A 313 4.20 -2.35 0.30
N VAL A 314 3.44 -2.65 1.34
CA VAL A 314 2.44 -3.72 1.37
C VAL A 314 1.12 -3.13 1.90
N PRO A 315 0.18 -2.77 1.01
CA PRO A 315 -1.10 -2.21 1.44
C PRO A 315 -1.96 -3.28 2.10
N LEU A 316 -2.65 -2.90 3.17
CA LEU A 316 -3.44 -3.79 4.01
C LEU A 316 -4.87 -3.25 4.13
N GLY A 317 -5.83 -4.16 4.19
CA GLY A 317 -7.25 -3.85 4.41
C GLY A 317 -7.83 -4.67 5.55
N ILE A 318 -8.98 -4.24 6.04
CA ILE A 318 -9.80 -4.96 7.02
C ILE A 318 -11.26 -4.95 6.55
N ASP A 319 -12.04 -5.90 7.06
CA ASP A 319 -13.49 -5.90 6.95
C ASP A 319 -14.08 -5.21 8.18
N TYR A 320 -14.84 -4.14 7.94
CA TYR A 320 -15.43 -3.32 9.01
C TYR A 320 -16.79 -2.78 8.58
N ALA A 321 -17.78 -2.84 9.47
CA ALA A 321 -19.15 -2.37 9.22
C ALA A 321 -19.76 -2.92 7.91
N GLY A 322 -19.54 -4.20 7.62
CA GLY A 322 -20.11 -4.89 6.45
C GLY A 322 -19.44 -4.56 5.10
N ARG A 323 -18.29 -3.88 5.10
CA ARG A 323 -17.53 -3.54 3.90
C ARG A 323 -16.03 -3.83 4.06
N HIS A 324 -15.37 -4.13 2.95
CA HIS A 324 -13.92 -4.20 2.89
C HIS A 324 -13.32 -2.79 2.76
N LEU A 325 -12.32 -2.47 3.56
CA LEU A 325 -11.64 -1.17 3.57
C LEU A 325 -10.20 -1.32 3.04
N PRO A 326 -9.97 -1.26 1.71
CA PRO A 326 -8.67 -1.52 1.12
C PRO A 326 -7.68 -0.37 1.36
N GLY A 327 -6.42 -0.71 1.61
CA GLY A 327 -5.32 0.27 1.76
C GLY A 327 -5.47 1.20 2.97
N LEU A 328 -6.39 0.88 3.89
CA LEU A 328 -6.62 1.59 5.14
C LEU A 328 -5.35 1.59 5.99
N TYR A 329 -4.70 0.42 6.05
CA TYR A 329 -3.41 0.21 6.67
C TYR A 329 -2.35 -0.05 5.60
N ASP A 330 -1.08 0.02 6.01
CA ASP A 330 0.06 -0.21 5.13
C ASP A 330 1.25 -0.63 5.98
N LEU A 331 2.00 -1.61 5.49
CA LEU A 331 3.33 -1.93 5.98
C LEU A 331 4.34 -1.34 5.00
N ARG A 332 5.34 -0.62 5.51
CA ARG A 332 6.47 -0.16 4.70
C ARG A 332 7.79 -0.49 5.31
N LEU A 333 8.73 -0.85 4.45
CA LEU A 333 10.13 -1.04 4.79
C LEU A 333 10.96 -0.04 3.98
N MET A 334 12.01 0.50 4.59
CA MET A 334 12.94 1.41 3.93
C MET A 334 14.38 1.03 4.23
N ARG A 335 15.24 1.12 3.21
CA ARG A 335 16.69 1.27 3.35
C ARG A 335 17.11 2.62 2.77
N ALA A 336 17.87 3.39 3.55
CA ALA A 336 18.46 4.65 3.13
C ALA A 336 19.77 4.45 2.34
N ALA A 337 20.47 3.34 2.62
CA ALA A 337 21.69 2.94 1.94
C ALA A 337 21.76 1.41 1.79
N GLY A 338 22.85 0.91 1.20
CA GLY A 338 23.11 -0.53 1.06
C GLY A 338 22.49 -1.15 -0.20
N GLU A 339 22.08 -2.41 -0.06
CA GLU A 339 21.59 -3.23 -1.16
C GLU A 339 20.09 -3.05 -1.42
N GLN A 340 19.71 -3.27 -2.68
CA GLN A 340 18.31 -3.30 -3.10
C GLN A 340 17.55 -4.41 -2.37
N TYR A 341 16.24 -4.21 -2.18
CA TYR A 341 15.38 -5.29 -1.72
C TYR A 341 15.31 -6.42 -2.74
N THR A 342 15.43 -7.64 -2.25
CA THR A 342 15.32 -8.87 -3.03
C THR A 342 13.88 -9.34 -3.12
N THR A 343 13.63 -10.35 -3.95
CA THR A 343 12.33 -11.05 -3.97
C THR A 343 12.00 -11.65 -2.61
N ASP A 344 12.98 -12.20 -1.88
CA ASP A 344 12.77 -12.80 -0.56
C ASP A 344 12.40 -11.75 0.50
N ASP A 345 13.01 -10.56 0.43
CA ASP A 345 12.60 -9.43 1.27
C ASP A 345 11.12 -9.05 1.02
N LEU A 346 10.71 -9.04 -0.25
CA LEU A 346 9.30 -8.79 -0.62
C LEU A 346 8.38 -9.91 -0.11
N ARG A 347 8.77 -11.19 -0.23
CA ARG A 347 8.00 -12.32 0.31
C ARG A 347 7.80 -12.18 1.82
N ALA A 348 8.88 -11.87 2.54
CA ALA A 348 8.85 -11.62 3.97
C ALA A 348 7.95 -10.45 4.35
N ALA A 349 8.04 -9.33 3.62
CA ALA A 349 7.19 -8.17 3.83
C ALA A 349 5.71 -8.48 3.57
N VAL A 350 5.39 -9.21 2.49
CA VAL A 350 4.00 -9.58 2.16
C VAL A 350 3.42 -10.51 3.22
N ALA A 351 4.17 -11.54 3.65
CA ALA A 351 3.73 -12.46 4.69
C ALA A 351 3.50 -11.73 6.03
N SER A 352 4.46 -10.90 6.43
CA SER A 352 4.38 -10.10 7.67
C SER A 352 3.25 -9.07 7.59
N GLY A 353 3.02 -8.46 6.42
CA GLY A 353 1.91 -7.54 6.18
C GLY A 353 0.56 -8.24 6.33
N ARG A 354 0.40 -9.45 5.80
CA ARG A 354 -0.83 -10.24 5.99
C ARG A 354 -1.08 -10.56 7.47
N VAL A 355 -0.04 -10.95 8.21
CA VAL A 355 -0.15 -11.15 9.67
C VAL A 355 -0.58 -9.86 10.38
N LEU A 356 0.02 -8.73 10.01
CA LEU A 356 -0.32 -7.43 10.55
C LEU A 356 -1.78 -7.05 10.23
N ALA A 357 -2.29 -7.39 9.05
CA ALA A 357 -3.69 -7.19 8.69
C ALA A 357 -4.63 -8.01 9.59
N VAL A 358 -4.29 -9.26 9.90
CA VAL A 358 -5.04 -10.10 10.86
C VAL A 358 -5.05 -9.47 12.25
N LEU A 359 -3.91 -8.94 12.73
CA LEU A 359 -3.84 -8.21 14.00
C LEU A 359 -4.75 -6.95 13.97
N HIS A 360 -4.70 -6.14 12.91
CA HIS A 360 -5.58 -4.98 12.77
C HIS A 360 -7.07 -5.37 12.71
N GLN A 361 -7.39 -6.48 12.05
CA GLN A 361 -8.74 -7.03 11.99
C GLN A 361 -9.23 -7.41 13.39
N ALA A 362 -8.42 -8.11 14.18
CA ALA A 362 -8.76 -8.46 15.56
C ALA A 362 -9.02 -7.21 16.42
N MET A 363 -8.11 -6.23 16.35
CA MET A 363 -8.23 -4.99 17.11
C MET A 363 -9.43 -4.11 16.71
N SER A 364 -9.96 -4.27 15.49
CA SER A 364 -11.13 -3.51 15.03
C SER A 364 -12.40 -3.76 15.86
N ARG A 365 -12.48 -4.91 16.52
CA ARG A 365 -13.61 -5.28 17.41
C ARG A 365 -13.68 -4.39 18.64
N HIS A 366 -12.53 -3.97 19.16
CA HIS A 366 -12.42 -3.15 20.37
C HIS A 366 -12.53 -1.66 20.09
N ARG A 367 -12.34 -1.24 18.83
CA ARG A 367 -12.42 0.16 18.38
C ARG A 367 -11.56 1.10 19.24
N ALA A 368 -10.46 0.58 19.77
CA ALA A 368 -9.57 1.33 20.65
C ALA A 368 -8.91 2.48 19.87
N THR A 369 -8.77 3.63 20.54
CA THR A 369 -8.06 4.77 19.96
C THR A 369 -6.56 4.60 20.10
N VAL A 370 -5.82 4.77 19.00
CA VAL A 370 -4.35 4.85 19.00
C VAL A 370 -3.92 6.26 19.40
N ARG A 371 -3.17 6.39 20.49
CA ARG A 371 -2.77 7.67 21.12
C ARG A 371 -1.29 7.99 20.89
N ASP A 372 -0.45 6.98 20.74
CA ASP A 372 1.00 7.08 20.53
C ASP A 372 1.34 7.51 19.09
N PHE A 373 2.64 7.46 18.75
CA PHE A 373 3.17 7.74 17.41
C PHE A 373 2.94 9.17 16.90
N GLY A 374 2.74 10.12 17.82
CA GLY A 374 2.82 11.55 17.57
C GLY A 374 4.24 12.09 17.79
N ASN A 375 4.47 13.35 17.42
CA ASN A 375 5.78 13.99 17.58
C ASN A 375 6.28 14.03 19.04
N GLU A 376 5.36 14.12 20.01
CA GLU A 376 5.69 14.10 21.44
C GLU A 376 6.10 12.70 21.89
N TRP A 377 5.42 11.67 21.38
CA TRP A 377 5.76 10.28 21.65
C TRP A 377 7.15 9.91 21.12
N PHE A 378 7.48 10.30 19.88
CA PHE A 378 8.84 10.08 19.34
C PHE A 378 9.92 10.78 20.15
N ARG A 379 9.64 12.01 20.62
CA ARG A 379 10.54 12.75 21.52
C ARG A 379 10.74 12.02 22.86
N ALA A 380 9.67 11.51 23.45
CA ALA A 380 9.74 10.81 24.73
C ALA A 380 10.49 9.46 24.62
N LEU A 381 10.27 8.72 23.52
CA LEU A 381 10.83 7.38 23.38
C LEU A 381 12.26 7.35 22.81
N TYR A 382 12.57 8.25 21.86
CA TYR A 382 13.86 8.23 21.16
C TYR A 382 14.73 9.46 21.42
N GLY A 383 14.20 10.50 22.07
CA GLY A 383 14.90 11.77 22.33
C GLY A 383 15.88 11.74 23.47
#